data_AF-A0A521FU61-F1
#
_entry.id   AF-A0A521FU61-F1
#
_cell.length_a   1.000
_cell.length_b   1.000
_cell.length_c   1.000
_cell.angle_alpha   90.00
_cell.angle_beta   90.00
_cell.angle_gamma   90.00
#
_symmetry.space_group_name_H-M   'P 1'
#
loop_
_entity.id
_entity.type
_entity.pdbx_description
1 polymer ?
#
loop_
_entity_poly.entity_id
_entity_poly.type
_entity_poly.pdbx_seq_one_letter_code
_entity_poly.pdbx_strand_id
1 'polypeptide(L)'
;MAKPIQEQFGQTIIDAVDTFARKDIPTVDDFTNTTFAHIHSPAFRRKIAETFYGARWIYKLGLALLVKDVERSAHIRAQILDYGAVCEGVLSDALMYAIAGGHMNGNQYMYSVIGSTRHNHRINWNVQNKLRSLQKRTFQWLIVVAQEEGIIDAALAGDLDKLRDARNGIHLGKSTPKAYLETSQKYYKVVLDSCSATRLWKAAHP
;
A
#
# COMPACT_ATOMS: atom_id res chain seq x y z
N MET A 1 -38.68 -6.49 -25.37
CA MET A 1 -39.63 -5.63 -24.63
C MET A 1 -38.83 -4.51 -23.99
N ALA A 2 -39.27 -3.26 -24.12
CA ALA A 2 -38.62 -2.14 -23.42
C ALA A 2 -38.86 -2.29 -21.91
N LYS A 3 -37.82 -2.09 -21.09
CA LYS A 3 -37.94 -2.16 -19.63
C LYS A 3 -38.97 -1.12 -19.14
N PRO A 4 -39.80 -1.43 -18.12
CA PRO A 4 -40.66 -0.45 -17.46
C PRO A 4 -39.93 0.85 -17.11
N ILE A 5 -40.61 2.00 -17.17
CA ILE A 5 -40.02 3.33 -16.92
C ILE A 5 -39.30 3.39 -15.56
N GLN A 6 -39.83 2.71 -14.54
CA GLN A 6 -39.21 2.60 -13.21
C GLN A 6 -37.83 1.91 -13.24
N GLU A 7 -37.67 0.87 -14.07
CA GLU A 7 -36.38 0.20 -14.26
C GLU A 7 -35.39 1.08 -15.03
N GLN A 8 -35.86 1.90 -15.98
CA GLN A 8 -35.02 2.84 -16.74
C GLN A 8 -34.53 3.99 -15.85
N PHE A 9 -35.38 4.51 -14.97
CA PHE A 9 -35.01 5.52 -13.99
C PHE A 9 -34.00 4.97 -12.98
N GLY A 10 -34.26 3.78 -12.42
CA GLY A 10 -33.32 3.10 -11.53
C GLY A 10 -31.96 2.85 -12.19
N GLN A 11 -31.95 2.41 -13.45
CA GLN A 11 -30.72 2.23 -14.22
C GLN A 11 -29.93 3.54 -14.37
N THR A 12 -30.61 4.64 -14.70
CA THR A 12 -29.96 5.96 -14.83
C THR A 12 -29.24 6.38 -13.54
N ILE A 13 -29.86 6.13 -12.37
CA ILE A 13 -29.23 6.41 -11.07
C ILE A 13 -28.01 5.52 -10.86
N ILE A 14 -28.12 4.21 -11.13
CA ILE A 14 -27.02 3.25 -11.00
C ILE A 14 -25.85 3.66 -11.89
N ASP A 15 -26.12 4.00 -13.15
CA ASP A 15 -25.10 4.40 -14.11
C ASP A 15 -24.41 5.71 -13.68
N ALA A 16 -25.15 6.66 -13.11
CA ALA A 16 -24.59 7.91 -12.59
C ALA A 16 -23.65 7.65 -11.40
N VAL A 17 -24.04 6.76 -10.48
CA VAL A 17 -23.20 6.36 -9.33
C VAL A 17 -21.95 5.60 -9.79
N ASP A 18 -22.08 4.63 -10.69
CA ASP A 18 -20.93 3.87 -11.22
C ASP A 18 -19.96 4.79 -11.97
N THR A 19 -20.49 5.67 -12.83
CA THR A 19 -19.69 6.68 -13.55
C THR A 19 -18.95 7.57 -12.57
N PHE A 20 -19.63 8.12 -11.56
CA PHE A 20 -19.00 8.96 -10.55
C PHE A 20 -17.92 8.21 -9.76
N ALA A 21 -18.19 6.95 -9.37
CA ALA A 21 -17.29 6.15 -8.56
C ALA A 21 -15.96 5.83 -9.29
N ARG A 22 -15.98 5.78 -10.62
CA ARG A 22 -14.78 5.52 -11.46
C ARG A 22 -14.12 6.81 -11.96
N LYS A 23 -14.85 7.92 -12.00
CA LYS A 23 -14.36 9.20 -12.49
C LYS A 23 -13.10 9.65 -11.72
N ASP A 24 -12.08 10.06 -12.47
CA ASP A 24 -10.79 10.57 -11.99
C ASP A 24 -9.94 9.53 -11.22
N ILE A 25 -10.25 8.23 -11.36
CA ILE A 25 -9.35 7.16 -10.94
C ILE A 25 -8.65 6.60 -12.19
N PRO A 26 -7.30 6.63 -12.26
CA PRO A 26 -6.55 5.90 -13.28
C PRO A 26 -6.94 4.42 -13.31
N THR A 27 -6.92 3.81 -14.49
CA THR A 27 -7.20 2.38 -14.60
C THR A 27 -6.11 1.54 -13.93
N VAL A 28 -6.39 0.25 -13.67
CA VAL A 28 -5.38 -0.69 -13.19
C VAL A 28 -4.17 -0.74 -14.13
N ASP A 29 -4.41 -0.69 -15.44
CA ASP A 29 -3.35 -0.70 -16.44
C ASP A 29 -2.55 0.60 -16.42
N ASP A 30 -3.20 1.76 -16.25
CA ASP A 30 -2.51 3.04 -16.07
C ASP A 30 -1.61 3.01 -14.84
N PHE A 31 -2.10 2.55 -13.69
CA PHE A 31 -1.30 2.42 -12.47
C PHE A 31 -0.12 1.45 -12.66
N THR A 32 -0.36 0.32 -13.33
CA THR A 32 0.67 -0.68 -13.65
C THR A 32 1.77 -0.08 -14.54
N ASN A 33 1.41 0.75 -15.50
CA ASN A 33 2.34 1.31 -16.48
C ASN A 33 3.00 2.63 -16.04
N THR A 34 2.49 3.28 -14.99
CA THR A 34 3.01 4.57 -14.51
C THR A 34 3.53 4.49 -13.08
N THR A 35 2.63 4.44 -12.10
CA THR A 35 2.94 4.53 -10.67
C THR A 35 3.79 3.34 -10.21
N PHE A 36 3.43 2.14 -10.65
CA PHE A 36 4.10 0.90 -10.25
C PHE A 36 5.07 0.35 -11.30
N ALA A 37 5.40 1.13 -12.33
CA ALA A 37 6.25 0.67 -13.43
C ALA A 37 7.64 0.17 -12.99
N HIS A 38 8.13 0.64 -11.84
CA HIS A 38 9.41 0.28 -11.24
C HIS A 38 9.41 -1.06 -10.48
N ILE A 39 8.25 -1.70 -10.30
CA ILE A 39 8.11 -2.99 -9.61
C ILE A 39 8.53 -4.12 -10.54
N HIS A 40 9.45 -5.00 -10.13
CA HIS A 40 10.11 -5.93 -11.05
C HIS A 40 9.17 -6.99 -11.63
N SER A 41 8.41 -7.68 -10.78
CA SER A 41 7.52 -8.77 -11.22
C SER A 41 6.23 -8.22 -11.85
N PRO A 42 5.90 -8.52 -13.13
CA PRO A 42 4.67 -8.04 -13.77
C PRO A 42 3.39 -8.50 -13.05
N ALA A 43 3.37 -9.76 -12.60
CA ALA A 43 2.23 -10.30 -11.88
C ALA A 43 2.04 -9.61 -10.51
N PHE A 44 3.13 -9.31 -9.81
CA PHE A 44 3.06 -8.60 -8.53
C PHE A 44 2.68 -7.13 -8.70
N ARG A 45 3.23 -6.48 -9.73
CA ARG A 45 2.91 -5.11 -10.12
C ARG A 45 1.41 -4.94 -10.37
N ARG A 46 0.81 -5.85 -11.14
CA ARG A 46 -0.63 -5.83 -11.39
C ARG A 46 -1.44 -5.99 -10.11
N LYS A 47 -1.07 -6.93 -9.24
CA LYS A 47 -1.76 -7.13 -7.94
C LYS A 47 -1.74 -5.87 -7.07
N ILE A 48 -0.59 -5.20 -6.98
CA ILE A 48 -0.47 -3.93 -6.24
C ILE A 48 -1.35 -2.86 -6.86
N ALA A 49 -1.39 -2.76 -8.20
CA ALA A 49 -2.26 -1.82 -8.91
C ALA A 49 -3.75 -2.11 -8.67
N GLU A 50 -4.16 -3.38 -8.65
CA GLU A 50 -5.53 -3.80 -8.33
C GLU A 50 -5.91 -3.43 -6.90
N THR A 51 -5.04 -3.70 -5.92
CA THR A 51 -5.25 -3.31 -4.52
C THR A 51 -5.36 -1.79 -4.37
N PHE A 52 -4.48 -1.04 -5.02
CA PHE A 52 -4.51 0.41 -4.95
C PHE A 52 -5.76 1.00 -5.62
N TYR A 53 -6.13 0.50 -6.79
CA TYR A 53 -7.38 0.87 -7.47
C TYR A 53 -8.60 0.59 -6.57
N GLY A 54 -8.65 -0.57 -5.91
CA GLY A 54 -9.71 -0.93 -4.96
C GLY A 54 -9.87 0.09 -3.84
N ALA A 55 -8.77 0.50 -3.20
CA ALA A 55 -8.79 1.54 -2.17
C ALA A 55 -9.34 2.88 -2.70
N ARG A 56 -8.92 3.29 -3.91
CA ARG A 56 -9.41 4.52 -4.57
C ARG A 56 -10.89 4.43 -4.93
N TRP A 57 -11.34 3.28 -5.38
CA TRP A 57 -12.74 3.04 -5.70
C TRP A 57 -13.63 3.07 -4.45
N ILE A 58 -13.20 2.46 -3.35
CA ILE A 58 -13.89 2.53 -2.04
C ILE A 58 -14.00 3.99 -1.57
N TYR A 59 -12.93 4.79 -1.70
CA TYR A 59 -12.99 6.22 -1.39
C TYR A 59 -14.10 6.94 -2.18
N LYS A 60 -14.14 6.73 -3.51
CA LYS A 60 -15.12 7.36 -4.39
C LYS A 60 -16.55 6.87 -4.16
N LEU A 61 -16.73 5.59 -3.80
CA LEU A 61 -18.03 5.04 -3.41
C LEU A 61 -18.55 5.70 -2.13
N GLY A 62 -17.69 5.90 -1.13
CA GLY A 62 -18.05 6.63 0.09
C GLY A 62 -18.51 8.06 -0.22
N LEU A 63 -17.86 8.74 -1.17
CA LEU A 63 -18.28 10.07 -1.62
C LEU A 63 -19.63 10.02 -2.36
N ALA A 64 -19.83 9.05 -3.26
CA ALA A 64 -21.07 8.92 -4.03
C ALA A 64 -22.30 8.73 -3.15
N LEU A 65 -22.14 7.94 -2.08
CA LEU A 65 -23.19 7.62 -1.12
C LEU A 65 -23.32 8.65 0.01
N LEU A 66 -22.47 9.69 0.02
CA LEU A 66 -22.41 10.72 1.07
C LEU A 66 -22.33 10.13 2.50
N VAL A 67 -21.59 9.01 2.64
CA VAL A 67 -21.56 8.23 3.89
C VAL A 67 -21.10 9.05 5.09
N LYS A 68 -21.68 8.75 6.26
CA LYS A 68 -21.38 9.44 7.52
C LYS A 68 -20.97 8.44 8.59
N ASP A 69 -20.41 8.97 9.68
CA ASP A 69 -20.15 8.26 10.93
C ASP A 69 -19.57 6.84 10.75
N VAL A 70 -20.37 5.80 11.00
CA VAL A 70 -19.95 4.40 11.01
C VAL A 70 -19.62 3.89 9.61
N GLU A 71 -20.42 4.22 8.60
CA GLU A 71 -20.15 3.78 7.23
C GLU A 71 -18.89 4.45 6.69
N ARG A 72 -18.72 5.74 6.98
CA ARG A 72 -17.50 6.47 6.62
C ARG A 72 -16.26 5.83 7.26
N SER A 73 -16.36 5.50 8.54
CA SER A 73 -15.30 4.79 9.25
C SER A 73 -14.99 3.44 8.60
N ALA A 74 -16.00 2.67 8.17
CA ALA A 74 -15.79 1.40 7.46
C ALA A 74 -15.01 1.59 6.15
N HIS A 75 -15.37 2.57 5.33
CA HIS A 75 -14.67 2.86 4.08
C HIS A 75 -13.20 3.24 4.32
N ILE A 76 -12.92 4.08 5.32
CA ILE A 76 -11.55 4.52 5.60
C ILE A 76 -10.72 3.39 6.19
N ARG A 77 -11.30 2.52 7.03
CA ARG A 77 -10.59 1.34 7.54
C ARG A 77 -10.18 0.40 6.41
N ALA A 78 -11.06 0.15 5.45
CA ALA A 78 -10.70 -0.64 4.26
C ALA A 78 -9.55 0.02 3.46
N GLN A 79 -9.63 1.33 3.24
CA GLN A 79 -8.57 2.08 2.55
C GLN A 79 -7.21 2.01 3.27
N ILE A 80 -7.19 2.18 4.60
CA ILE A 80 -5.95 2.09 5.40
C ILE A 80 -5.31 0.70 5.28
N LEU A 81 -6.13 -0.35 5.29
CA LEU A 81 -5.66 -1.72 5.13
C LEU A 81 -4.99 -1.92 3.77
N ASP A 82 -5.66 -1.49 2.70
CA ASP A 82 -5.14 -1.61 1.34
C ASP A 82 -3.92 -0.72 1.09
N TYR A 83 -3.90 0.53 1.57
CA TYR A 83 -2.74 1.41 1.47
C TYR A 83 -1.53 0.83 2.22
N GLY A 84 -1.75 0.24 3.40
CA GLY A 84 -0.71 -0.47 4.14
C GLY A 84 -0.16 -1.67 3.36
N ALA A 85 -1.02 -2.49 2.77
CA ALA A 85 -0.63 -3.63 1.95
C ALA A 85 0.16 -3.21 0.70
N VAL A 86 -0.24 -2.12 0.04
CA VAL A 86 0.48 -1.54 -1.10
C VAL A 86 1.88 -1.08 -0.68
N CYS A 87 2.01 -0.34 0.43
CA CYS A 87 3.31 0.11 0.92
C CYS A 87 4.22 -1.08 1.30
N GLU A 88 3.69 -2.11 1.97
CA GLU A 88 4.44 -3.35 2.23
C GLU A 88 4.95 -3.99 0.93
N GLY A 89 4.10 -4.07 -0.09
CA GLY A 89 4.47 -4.66 -1.37
C GLY A 89 5.57 -3.86 -2.09
N VAL A 90 5.45 -2.53 -2.10
CA VAL A 90 6.43 -1.62 -2.70
C VAL A 90 7.79 -1.72 -2.00
N LEU A 91 7.81 -1.71 -0.66
CA LEU A 91 9.06 -1.85 0.11
C LEU A 91 9.68 -3.25 -0.06
N SER A 92 8.84 -4.30 -0.07
CA SER A 92 9.29 -5.67 -0.29
C SER A 92 9.97 -5.83 -1.66
N ASP A 93 9.39 -5.29 -2.73
CA ASP A 93 10.00 -5.35 -4.05
C ASP A 93 11.32 -4.57 -4.13
N ALA A 94 11.40 -3.39 -3.49
CA ALA A 94 12.62 -2.60 -3.42
C ALA A 94 13.74 -3.31 -2.63
N LEU A 95 13.42 -3.88 -1.47
CA LEU A 95 14.37 -4.64 -0.67
C LEU A 95 14.82 -5.93 -1.37
N MET A 96 13.92 -6.61 -2.07
CA MET A 96 14.32 -7.76 -2.88
C MET A 96 15.29 -7.33 -3.98
N TYR A 97 15.01 -6.24 -4.69
CA TYR A 97 15.95 -5.70 -5.66
C TYR A 97 17.34 -5.41 -5.03
N ALA A 98 17.37 -4.74 -3.88
CA ALA A 98 18.60 -4.42 -3.16
C ALA A 98 19.39 -5.68 -2.73
N ILE A 99 18.70 -6.68 -2.16
CA ILE A 99 19.31 -7.95 -1.73
C ILE A 99 19.80 -8.79 -2.92
N ALA A 100 19.12 -8.75 -4.07
CA ALA A 100 19.58 -9.43 -5.27
C ALA A 100 20.79 -8.75 -5.91
N GLY A 101 20.79 -7.42 -5.96
CA GLY A 101 21.88 -6.61 -6.53
C GLY A 101 23.10 -6.46 -5.62
N GLY A 102 23.00 -6.88 -4.34
CA GLY A 102 24.10 -6.72 -3.38
C GLY A 102 24.28 -5.28 -2.92
N HIS A 103 23.22 -4.47 -2.94
CA HIS A 103 23.22 -3.06 -2.55
C HIS A 103 22.95 -2.83 -1.05
N MET A 104 22.96 -3.91 -0.25
CA MET A 104 22.71 -3.84 1.19
C MET A 104 24.00 -3.48 1.92
N ASN A 105 23.97 -2.43 2.73
CA ASN A 105 25.10 -1.93 3.54
C ASN A 105 24.82 -2.04 5.05
N GLY A 106 23.57 -2.01 5.45
CA GLY A 106 23.12 -2.08 6.84
C GLY A 106 23.25 -3.48 7.45
N ASN A 107 22.96 -3.62 8.74
CA ASN A 107 23.01 -4.92 9.41
C ASN A 107 21.61 -5.49 9.67
N GLN A 108 20.56 -4.66 9.70
CA GLN A 108 19.22 -5.09 10.09
C GLN A 108 18.66 -6.14 9.13
N TYR A 109 19.00 -6.06 7.84
CA TYR A 109 18.56 -7.05 6.86
C TYR A 109 19.09 -8.46 7.13
N MET A 110 20.18 -8.60 7.89
CA MET A 110 20.73 -9.91 8.26
C MET A 110 19.91 -10.62 9.34
N TYR A 111 18.98 -9.94 10.02
CA TYR A 111 18.26 -10.46 11.18
C TYR A 111 16.75 -10.33 11.03
N SER A 112 16.02 -11.37 11.44
CA SER A 112 14.57 -11.48 11.38
C SER A 112 13.83 -10.58 12.39
N VAL A 113 14.54 -10.10 13.41
CA VAL A 113 14.02 -9.28 14.50
C VAL A 113 14.79 -7.97 14.56
N ILE A 114 14.06 -6.86 14.73
CA ILE A 114 14.64 -5.52 14.80
C ILE A 114 15.57 -5.41 16.01
N GLY A 115 16.77 -4.87 15.81
CA GLY A 115 17.80 -4.68 16.85
C GLY A 115 18.43 -5.98 17.38
N SER A 116 18.11 -7.14 16.79
CA SER A 116 18.70 -8.40 17.24
C SER A 116 20.06 -8.64 16.60
N THR A 117 21.01 -9.13 17.40
CA THR A 117 22.31 -9.63 16.94
C THR A 117 22.46 -11.14 17.13
N ARG A 118 21.43 -11.82 17.65
CA ARG A 118 21.51 -13.24 18.01
C ARG A 118 21.52 -14.13 16.78
N HIS A 119 22.32 -15.20 16.83
CA HIS A 119 22.48 -16.12 15.71
C HIS A 119 21.17 -16.78 15.26
N ASN A 120 20.30 -17.16 16.20
CA ASN A 120 19.00 -17.79 15.91
C ASN A 120 18.02 -16.87 15.16
N HIS A 121 18.28 -15.56 15.14
CA HIS A 121 17.49 -14.61 14.38
C HIS A 121 18.09 -14.29 13.01
N ARG A 122 19.27 -14.82 12.63
CA ARG A 122 19.88 -14.55 11.33
C ARG A 122 19.02 -15.10 10.18
N ILE A 123 18.87 -14.30 9.14
CA ILE A 123 18.18 -14.69 7.91
C ILE A 123 19.21 -15.32 6.97
N ASN A 124 18.91 -16.52 6.49
CA ASN A 124 19.69 -17.11 5.41
C ASN A 124 19.20 -16.54 4.06
N TRP A 125 19.99 -15.65 3.47
CA TRP A 125 19.73 -15.09 2.14
C TRP A 125 20.24 -15.98 1.00
N ASN A 126 21.02 -17.03 1.28
CA ASN A 126 21.48 -18.01 0.29
C ASN A 126 20.45 -19.14 0.06
N VAL A 127 19.17 -18.85 0.28
CA VAL A 127 18.08 -19.78 -0.05
C VAL A 127 17.63 -19.55 -1.49
N GLN A 128 17.25 -20.62 -2.18
CA GLN A 128 16.75 -20.55 -3.57
C GLN A 128 15.59 -19.56 -3.74
N ASN A 129 14.78 -19.35 -2.68
CA ASN A 129 13.63 -18.46 -2.73
C ASN A 129 13.76 -17.32 -1.69
N LYS A 130 14.61 -16.34 -2.01
CA LYS A 130 14.80 -15.10 -1.22
C LYS A 130 13.47 -14.35 -1.00
N LEU A 131 12.60 -14.34 -2.01
CA LEU A 131 11.28 -13.72 -1.95
C LEU A 131 10.41 -14.32 -0.84
N ARG A 132 10.39 -15.65 -0.69
CA ARG A 132 9.64 -16.33 0.38
C ARG A 132 10.17 -15.99 1.77
N SER A 133 11.47 -15.77 1.91
CA SER A 133 12.05 -15.30 3.19
C SER A 133 11.61 -13.87 3.51
N LEU A 134 11.59 -12.99 2.50
CA LEU A 134 11.17 -11.60 2.64
C LEU A 134 9.68 -11.48 2.94
N GLN A 135 8.83 -12.29 2.32
CA GLN A 135 7.38 -12.32 2.57
C GLN A 135 6.99 -12.69 4.00
N LYS A 136 7.90 -13.31 4.78
CA LYS A 136 7.68 -13.61 6.20
C LYS A 136 8.03 -12.43 7.12
N ARG A 137 8.54 -11.33 6.58
CA ARG A 137 8.92 -10.15 7.36
C ARG A 137 7.69 -9.27 7.61
N THR A 138 7.69 -8.59 8.75
CA THR A 138 6.59 -7.69 9.14
C THR A 138 6.74 -6.35 8.44
N PHE A 139 5.66 -5.56 8.37
CA PHE A 139 5.73 -4.18 7.86
C PHE A 139 6.83 -3.36 8.55
N GLN A 140 6.88 -3.45 9.88
CA GLN A 140 7.85 -2.71 10.68
C GLN A 140 9.28 -3.06 10.27
N TRP A 141 9.55 -4.34 10.04
CA TRP A 141 10.86 -4.78 9.58
C TRP A 141 11.21 -4.18 8.22
N LEU A 142 10.27 -4.18 7.27
CA LEU A 142 10.49 -3.60 5.94
C LEU A 142 10.81 -2.10 6.04
N ILE A 143 10.09 -1.36 6.89
CA ILE A 143 10.32 0.08 7.11
C ILE A 143 11.73 0.32 7.66
N VAL A 144 12.11 -0.39 8.72
CA VAL A 144 13.42 -0.18 9.37
C VAL A 144 14.57 -0.51 8.42
N VAL A 145 14.49 -1.64 7.70
CA VAL A 145 15.56 -2.00 6.75
C VAL A 145 15.59 -1.00 5.58
N ALA A 146 14.45 -0.63 5.02
CA ALA A 146 14.42 0.35 3.93
C ALA A 146 15.01 1.71 4.35
N GLN A 147 14.79 2.13 5.60
CA GLN A 147 15.38 3.35 6.14
C GLN A 147 16.88 3.21 6.36
N GLU A 148 17.35 2.10 6.93
CA GLU A 148 18.78 1.83 7.15
C GLU A 148 19.56 1.86 5.83
N GLU A 149 18.97 1.32 4.76
CA GLU A 149 19.56 1.28 3.41
C GLU A 149 19.35 2.57 2.59
N GLY A 150 18.73 3.60 3.17
CA GLY A 150 18.47 4.88 2.50
C GLY A 150 17.48 4.79 1.32
N ILE A 151 16.68 3.71 1.23
CA ILE A 151 15.60 3.57 0.25
C ILE A 151 14.49 4.58 0.53
N ILE A 152 14.24 4.84 1.81
CA ILE A 152 13.31 5.84 2.31
C ILE A 152 14.00 6.73 3.35
N ASP A 153 13.59 7.98 3.46
CA ASP A 153 14.09 8.88 4.50
C ASP A 153 13.37 8.67 5.85
N ALA A 154 13.88 9.32 6.90
CA ALA A 154 13.33 9.21 8.24
C ALA A 154 11.89 9.76 8.37
N ALA A 155 11.52 10.75 7.54
CA ALA A 155 10.19 11.34 7.58
C ALA A 155 9.15 10.35 7.01
N LEU A 156 9.44 9.77 5.85
CA LEU A 156 8.62 8.75 5.21
C LEU A 156 8.56 7.48 6.06
N ALA A 157 9.66 7.07 6.69
CA ALA A 157 9.66 5.96 7.64
C ALA A 157 8.69 6.21 8.82
N GLY A 158 8.70 7.42 9.38
CA GLY A 158 7.77 7.82 10.43
C GLY A 158 6.30 7.83 9.99
N ASP A 159 6.02 8.22 8.76
CA ASP A 159 4.65 8.20 8.24
C ASP A 159 4.16 6.79 7.87
N LEU A 160 5.05 5.93 7.38
CA LEU A 160 4.79 4.50 7.19
C LEU A 160 4.53 3.79 8.52
N ASP A 161 5.25 4.15 9.59
CA ASP A 161 5.01 3.58 10.91
C ASP A 161 3.65 4.02 11.47
N LYS A 162 3.26 5.28 11.28
CA LYS A 162 1.90 5.75 11.59
C LYS A 162 0.83 5.01 10.77
N LEU A 163 1.08 4.69 9.50
CA LEU A 163 0.17 3.90 8.67
C LEU A 163 0.06 2.46 9.19
N ARG A 164 1.19 1.83 9.53
CA ARG A 164 1.25 0.52 10.17
C ARG A 164 0.43 0.50 11.47
N ASP A 165 0.63 1.48 12.34
CA ASP A 165 -0.08 1.60 13.61
C ASP A 165 -1.58 1.83 13.41
N ALA A 166 -1.98 2.67 12.44
CA ALA A 166 -3.38 2.85 12.11
C ALA A 166 -4.00 1.54 11.59
N ARG A 167 -3.32 0.82 10.70
CA ARG A 167 -3.78 -0.48 10.20
C ARG A 167 -3.94 -1.49 11.33
N ASN A 168 -2.98 -1.59 12.24
CA ASN A 168 -3.07 -2.49 13.38
C ASN A 168 -4.14 -2.04 14.40
N GLY A 169 -4.38 -0.73 14.51
CA GLY A 169 -5.41 -0.15 15.38
C GLY A 169 -6.85 -0.36 14.89
N ILE A 170 -7.05 -0.78 13.63
CA ILE A 170 -8.36 -1.17 13.09
C ILE A 170 -8.95 -2.38 13.84
N HIS A 171 -8.11 -3.17 14.52
CA HIS A 171 -8.53 -4.20 15.46
C HIS A 171 -9.12 -3.59 16.74
N LEU A 172 -10.29 -2.95 16.64
CA LEU A 172 -11.32 -2.62 17.66
C LEU A 172 -10.91 -1.96 19.00
N GLY A 173 -9.63 -1.77 19.31
CA GLY A 173 -9.14 -1.38 20.64
C GLY A 173 -8.89 0.11 20.86
N LYS A 174 -9.02 0.96 19.82
CA LYS A 174 -8.79 2.42 19.93
C LYS A 174 -10.04 3.19 19.50
N SER A 175 -10.59 4.00 20.42
CA SER A 175 -11.71 4.91 20.20
C SER A 175 -11.47 5.78 18.96
N THR A 176 -12.46 5.85 18.06
CA THR A 176 -12.30 6.37 16.70
C THR A 176 -12.42 7.90 16.69
N PRO A 177 -11.39 8.68 16.31
CA PRO A 177 -11.46 10.14 16.31
C PRO A 177 -12.17 10.70 15.07
N LYS A 178 -12.76 11.90 15.21
CA LYS A 178 -13.32 12.73 14.12
C LYS A 178 -12.36 13.02 12.95
N ALA A 179 -11.05 12.84 13.13
CA ALA A 179 -9.98 13.14 12.15
C ALA A 179 -9.87 12.13 10.99
N TYR A 180 -10.73 11.12 10.91
CA TYR A 180 -10.63 10.00 9.97
C TYR A 180 -10.67 10.41 8.47
N LEU A 181 -11.29 11.53 8.09
CA LEU A 181 -11.36 11.98 6.68
C LEU A 181 -9.99 12.38 6.10
N GLU A 182 -9.23 13.20 6.84
CA GLU A 182 -7.89 13.62 6.44
C GLU A 182 -6.92 12.44 6.42
N THR A 183 -7.21 11.41 7.24
CA THR A 183 -6.41 10.18 7.35
C THR A 183 -6.32 9.42 6.02
N SER A 184 -7.41 9.27 5.27
CA SER A 184 -7.35 8.57 3.98
C SER A 184 -6.46 9.31 2.97
N GLN A 185 -6.63 10.63 2.86
CA GLN A 185 -5.83 11.45 1.95
C GLN A 185 -4.35 11.45 2.34
N LYS A 186 -4.08 11.53 3.64
CA LYS A 186 -2.72 11.40 4.19
C LYS A 186 -2.08 10.08 3.76
N TYR A 187 -2.74 8.95 3.96
CA TYR A 187 -2.15 7.65 3.64
C TYR A 187 -2.11 7.33 2.15
N TYR A 188 -3.02 7.91 1.37
CA TYR A 188 -2.87 7.95 -0.09
C TYR A 188 -1.56 8.63 -0.49
N LYS A 189 -1.22 9.78 0.13
CA LYS A 189 0.07 10.45 -0.11
C LYS A 189 1.25 9.57 0.29
N VAL A 190 1.18 8.88 1.44
CA VAL A 190 2.25 7.95 1.88
C VAL A 190 2.52 6.85 0.84
N VAL A 191 1.48 6.32 0.18
CA VAL A 191 1.67 5.35 -0.92
C VAL A 191 2.44 5.99 -2.08
N LEU A 192 2.06 7.19 -2.51
CA LEU A 192 2.73 7.88 -3.62
C LEU A 192 4.18 8.23 -3.27
N ASP A 193 4.43 8.72 -2.06
CA ASP A 193 5.77 9.03 -1.57
C ASP A 193 6.63 7.76 -1.53
N SER A 194 6.08 6.64 -1.06
CA SER A 194 6.76 5.34 -1.06
C SER A 194 7.15 4.89 -2.47
N CYS A 195 6.22 4.98 -3.43
CA CYS A 195 6.49 4.64 -4.83
C CYS A 195 7.54 5.57 -5.45
N SER A 196 7.51 6.86 -5.10
CA SER A 196 8.48 7.83 -5.60
C SER A 196 9.88 7.52 -5.05
N ALA A 197 9.99 7.30 -3.74
CA ALA A 197 11.25 7.01 -3.07
C ALA A 197 11.89 5.71 -3.60
N THR A 198 11.15 4.61 -3.67
CA THR A 198 11.67 3.32 -4.18
C THR A 198 12.08 3.40 -5.64
N ARG A 199 11.32 4.12 -6.47
CA ARG A 199 11.67 4.35 -7.89
C ARG A 199 12.96 5.16 -8.03
N LEU A 200 13.08 6.26 -7.30
CA LEU A 200 14.27 7.12 -7.34
C LEU A 200 15.50 6.36 -6.84
N TRP A 201 15.36 5.62 -5.75
CA TRP A 201 16.45 4.82 -5.21
C TRP A 201 16.92 3.73 -6.19
N LYS A 202 16.00 2.99 -6.82
CA LYS A 202 16.34 1.99 -7.84
C LYS A 202 17.04 2.60 -9.05
N ALA A 203 16.59 3.77 -9.49
CA ALA A 203 17.24 4.47 -10.62
C ALA A 203 18.69 4.87 -10.29
N ALA A 204 19.01 5.12 -9.01
CA ALA A 204 20.36 5.42 -8.55
C ALA A 204 21.23 4.16 -8.32
N HIS A 205 20.65 2.94 -8.36
CA HIS A 205 21.33 1.67 -8.10
C HIS A 205 20.99 0.65 -9.22
N PRO A 206 21.54 0.79 -10.43
CA PRO A 206 21.25 -0.08 -11.57
C PRO A 206 21.83 -1.49 -11.44
#